data_AF-A0A941ZE73-F1
#
_entry.id   AF-A0A941ZE73-F1
#
_cell.length_a   1.000
_cell.length_b   1.000
_cell.length_c   1.000
_cell.angle_alpha   90.00
_cell.angle_beta   90.00
_cell.angle_gamma   90.00
#
_symmetry.space_group_name_H-M   'P 1'
#
loop_
_entity.id
_entity.type
_entity.pdbx_description
1 polymer ?
#
loop_
_entity_poly.entity_id
_entity_poly.type
_entity_poly.pdbx_seq_one_letter_code
_entity_poly.pdbx_strand_id
1 'polypeptide(L)' 'ELFFGGNTIILDHGQGIHTVYMHLSQLRVGCADSVSKGDVIGLLGSTGRSSGPHLHFGVKISDISVNPLSVLNLDL' A
#
# COMPACT_ATOMS: atom_id res chain seq x y z
N GLU A 1 3.80 11.85 -8.06
CA GLU A 1 2.47 11.45 -8.59
C GLU A 1 1.44 11.11 -7.49
N LEU A 2 1.43 11.83 -6.36
CA LEU A 2 0.49 11.52 -5.25
C LEU A 2 -0.92 12.12 -5.43
N PHE A 3 -1.13 12.92 -6.49
CA PHE A 3 -2.43 13.51 -6.79
C PHE A 3 -3.52 12.44 -7.00
N PHE A 4 -3.19 11.33 -7.67
CA PHE A 4 -4.14 10.27 -7.96
C PHE A 4 -4.37 9.34 -6.77
N GLY A 5 -3.30 8.89 -6.11
CA GLY A 5 -3.38 7.97 -4.98
C GLY A 5 -3.91 8.61 -3.68
N GLY A 6 -3.86 9.93 -3.55
CA GLY A 6 -4.19 10.59 -2.29
C GLY A 6 -3.24 10.14 -1.16
N ASN A 7 -3.78 9.96 0.04
CA ASN A 7 -3.00 9.43 1.15
C ASN A 7 -2.55 8.00 0.82
N THR A 8 -1.23 7.82 0.73
CA THR A 8 -0.62 6.60 0.24
C THR A 8 0.45 6.12 1.22
N ILE A 9 0.45 4.82 1.49
CA ILE A 9 1.52 4.13 2.22
C ILE A 9 2.20 3.18 1.25
N ILE A 10 3.52 3.22 1.24
CA ILE A 10 4.36 2.25 0.54
C ILE A 10 5.18 1.54 1.61
N LEU A 11 5.01 0.23 1.73
CA LEU A 11 5.83 -0.60 2.61
C LEU A 11 6.89 -1.31 1.77
N ASP A 12 8.14 -1.17 2.19
CA ASP A 12 9.27 -1.95 1.68
C ASP A 12 9.40 -3.22 2.53
N HIS A 13 9.31 -4.38 1.89
CA HIS A 13 9.45 -5.70 2.52
C HIS A 13 10.87 -6.26 2.37
N GLY A 14 11.80 -5.49 1.79
CA GLY A 14 13.12 -5.91 1.38
C GLY A 14 13.12 -6.57 0.00
N GLN A 15 14.33 -6.80 -0.53
CA GLN A 15 14.57 -7.51 -1.79
C GLN A 15 13.81 -6.91 -3.01
N GLY A 16 13.51 -5.61 -2.96
CA GLY A 16 12.79 -4.91 -4.04
C GLY A 16 11.28 -5.17 -4.06
N ILE A 17 10.71 -5.80 -3.01
CA ILE A 17 9.29 -6.08 -2.89
C ILE A 17 8.62 -4.93 -2.13
N HIS A 18 7.63 -4.31 -2.76
CA HIS A 18 6.87 -3.23 -2.16
C HIS A 18 5.37 -3.49 -2.24
N THR A 19 4.65 -3.17 -1.17
CA THR A 19 3.19 -3.06 -1.21
C THR A 19 2.77 -1.60 -1.16
N VAL A 20 1.71 -1.26 -1.89
CA VAL A 20 1.18 0.10 -2.00
C VAL A 20 -0.28 0.10 -1.58
N TYR A 21 -0.63 1.02 -0.68
CA TYR A 21 -1.99 1.23 -0.16
C TYR A 21 -2.38 2.67 -0.44
N MET A 22 -3.40 2.90 -1.27
CA MET A 22 -3.84 4.25 -1.66
C MET A 22 -5.26 4.57 -1.17
N HIS A 23 -5.66 5.82 -1.39
CA HIS A 23 -6.98 6.39 -1.10
C HIS A 23 -7.33 6.44 0.39
N LEU A 24 -6.34 6.30 1.28
CA LEU A 24 -6.57 6.21 2.72
C LEU A 24 -7.21 7.49 3.29
N SER A 25 -8.05 7.36 4.31
CA SER A 25 -8.59 8.53 5.04
C SER A 25 -7.57 9.04 6.06
N GLN A 26 -6.77 8.15 6.63
CA GLN A 26 -5.77 8.47 7.64
C GLN A 26 -4.53 7.59 7.50
N LEU A 27 -3.36 8.20 7.65
CA LEU A 27 -2.07 7.53 7.82
C LEU A 27 -1.82 7.32 9.31
N ARG A 28 -1.48 6.09 9.73
CA ARG A 28 -1.14 5.76 11.14
C ARG A 28 0.35 5.51 11.34
N VAL A 29 1.12 5.49 10.26
CA VAL A 29 2.58 5.35 10.22
C VAL A 29 3.17 6.43 9.33
N GLY A 30 4.42 6.80 9.60
CA GLY A 30 5.22 7.73 8.84
C GLY A 30 6.37 7.07 8.08
N CYS A 31 7.11 7.88 7.32
CA CYS A 31 8.34 7.40 6.69
C CYS A 31 9.34 6.93 7.74
N ALA A 32 10.04 5.84 7.43
CA ALA A 32 11.03 5.17 8.28
C ALA A 32 10.48 4.44 9.53
N ASP A 33 9.17 4.42 9.76
CA ASP A 33 8.59 3.54 10.77
C ASP A 33 8.73 2.07 10.36
N SER A 34 9.11 1.22 11.32
CA SER A 34 9.06 -0.24 11.15
C SER A 34 7.68 -0.74 11.55
N VAL A 35 7.12 -1.66 10.78
CA VAL A 35 5.81 -2.28 11.04
C VAL A 35 5.92 -3.79 11.00
N SER A 36 5.11 -4.47 11.81
CA SER A 36 4.98 -5.91 11.83
C SER A 36 3.73 -6.37 11.09
N LYS A 37 3.72 -7.63 10.65
CA LYS A 37 2.52 -8.26 10.08
C LYS A 37 1.37 -8.18 11.09
N GLY A 38 0.25 -7.60 10.66
CA GLY A 38 -0.94 -7.41 11.49
C GLY A 38 -1.11 -6.00 12.06
N ASP A 39 -0.08 -5.15 11.98
CA ASP A 39 -0.17 -3.77 12.45
C ASP A 39 -1.13 -2.94 11.59
N VAL A 40 -1.85 -2.04 12.25
CA VAL A 40 -2.74 -1.08 11.58
C VAL A 40 -1.92 0.10 11.07
N ILE A 41 -1.67 0.13 9.77
CA ILE A 41 -0.88 1.19 9.12
C ILE A 41 -1.70 2.41 8.67
N GLY A 42 -3.03 2.28 8.56
CA GLY A 42 -3.91 3.35 8.10
C GLY A 42 -5.37 2.97 8.13
N LEU A 43 -6.24 3.91 7.74
CA LEU A 43 -7.68 3.71 7.64
C LEU A 43 -8.17 3.88 6.20
N LEU A 44 -9.11 3.03 5.78
CA LEU A 44 -9.76 3.13 4.47
C LEU A 44 -10.42 4.50 4.29
N GLY A 45 -10.37 5.03 3.07
CA GLY A 45 -10.98 6.30 2.72
C GLY A 45 -11.30 6.40 1.25
N SER A 46 -11.39 7.65 0.78
CA SER A 46 -11.64 8.00 -0.61
C SER A 46 -10.83 9.24 -1.03
N THR A 47 -9.59 9.38 -0.53
CA THR A 47 -8.73 10.52 -0.88
C THR A 47 -8.09 10.35 -2.26
N GLY A 48 -7.64 11.46 -2.86
CA GLY A 48 -7.13 11.46 -4.24
C GLY A 48 -8.24 11.35 -5.27
N ARG A 49 -7.95 10.73 -6.41
CA ARG A 49 -8.93 10.52 -7.49
C ARG A 49 -9.63 9.18 -7.30
N SER A 50 -10.67 9.19 -6.47
CA SER A 50 -11.48 8.01 -6.13
C SER A 50 -12.98 8.27 -6.42
N SER A 51 -13.73 7.22 -6.77
CA SER A 51 -15.19 7.27 -6.96
C SER A 51 -16.00 6.92 -5.70
N GLY A 52 -15.34 6.59 -4.59
CA GLY A 52 -15.97 6.24 -3.32
C GLY A 52 -15.02 5.47 -2.40
N PRO A 53 -15.41 5.18 -1.14
CA PRO A 53 -14.53 4.50 -0.20
C PRO A 53 -14.08 3.11 -0.68
N HIS A 54 -12.80 2.93 -0.94
CA HIS A 54 -12.21 1.66 -1.35
C HIS A 54 -10.71 1.61 -1.02
N LEU A 55 -10.15 0.40 -0.97
CA LEU A 55 -8.72 0.19 -0.87
C LEU A 55 -8.15 -0.13 -2.25
N HIS A 56 -7.22 0.70 -2.73
CA HIS A 56 -6.32 0.29 -3.80
C HIS A 56 -5.11 -0.39 -3.15
N PHE A 57 -4.92 -1.68 -3.44
CA PHE A 57 -3.79 -2.47 -3.00
C PHE A 57 -2.96 -2.91 -4.21
N GLY A 58 -1.70 -2.52 -4.24
CA GLY A 58 -0.75 -2.85 -5.30
C GLY A 58 0.49 -3.56 -4.76
N VAL A 59 1.13 -4.35 -5.61
CA VAL A 59 2.43 -4.96 -5.34
C VAL A 59 3.38 -4.61 -6.46
N LYS A 60 4.61 -4.22 -6.09
CA LYS A 60 5.73 -4.05 -7.02
C LYS A 60 6.88 -4.97 -6.64
N ILE A 61 7.48 -5.60 -7.64
CA ILE A 61 8.71 -6.38 -7.50
C ILE A 61 9.73 -5.80 -8.48
N SER A 62 10.86 -5.33 -7.96
CA SER A 62 11.90 -4.67 -8.77
C SER A 62 11.32 -3.54 -9.64
N ASP A 63 10.50 -2.69 -9.02
CA ASP A 63 9.76 -1.57 -9.63
C ASP A 63 8.68 -1.93 -10.66
N ILE A 64 8.44 -3.21 -10.93
CA ILE A 64 7.41 -3.69 -11.86
C ILE A 64 6.13 -4.01 -11.09
N SER A 65 5.00 -3.42 -11.49
CA SER A 65 3.69 -3.77 -10.94
C SER A 65 3.30 -5.19 -11.35
N VAL A 66 2.95 -6.02 -10.37
CA VAL A 66 2.51 -7.41 -10.59
C VAL A 66 1.08 -7.61 -10.10
N ASN A 67 0.45 -8.73 -10.47
CA ASN A 67 -0.84 -9.11 -9.91
C ASN A 67 -0.70 -9.37 -8.40
N PRO A 68 -1.34 -8.60 -7.50
CA PRO A 68 -1.18 -8.80 -6.06
C PRO A 68 -1.62 -10.20 -5.60
N LEU A 69 -2.62 -10.80 -6.25
CA LEU A 69 -3.14 -12.10 -5.85
C LEU A 69 -2.16 -13.25 -6.13
N SER A 70 -1.22 -13.08 -7.07
CA SER A 70 -0.24 -14.13 -7.35
C SER A 70 0.85 -14.22 -6.28
N VAL A 71 0.95 -13.24 -5.39
CA VAL A 71 1.99 -13.20 -4.34
C VAL A 71 1.46 -13.39 -2.92
N LEU A 72 0.16 -13.20 -2.68
CA LEU A 72 -0.43 -13.24 -1.33
C LEU A 72 -0.33 -14.61 -0.66
N ASN A 73 -0.30 -15.69 -1.45
CA ASN A 73 -0.25 -17.07 -0.97
C ASN A 73 1.13 -17.72 -1.20
N LEU A 74 2.16 -16.92 -1.48
CA LEU A 74 3.51 -17.44 -1.53
C LEU A 74 3.96 -17.67 -0.08
N ASP A 75 4.11 -18.94 0.29
CA ASP A 75 4.85 -19.33 1.48
C ASP A 75 6.35 -19.14 1.17
N LEU A 76 6.85 -17.92 1.39
CA LEU A 76 8.27 -17.56 1.31
C LEU A 76 8.95 -17.77 2.67
#